data_AF-A0A0S2LNE0-F1
#
_entry.id   AF-A0A0S2LNE0-F1
#
_cell.length_a   1.000
_cell.length_b   1.000
_cell.length_c   1.000
_cell.angle_alpha   90.00
_cell.angle_beta   90.00
_cell.angle_gamma   90.00
#
_symmetry.space_group_name_H-M   'P 1'
#
loop_
_entity.id
_entity.type
_entity.pdbx_description
1 polymer ?
#
loop_
_entity_poly.entity_id
_entity_poly.type
_entity_poly.pdbx_seq_one_letter_code
_entity_poly.pdbx_strand_id
1 'polypeptide(L)'
;MHKKKDKKTEEIKQYRGFAFSTRALFRKKWRDLFYVPLVGKGKRKYRKQIPKSIKSYFWGNLALTIFFLDDGWYDSKKKTVRLSTGEWSRQECEWLTDCLLKNFNLQTKIYPLTGNPHHIYIKRNSYNEFYRRVNPFLEKFARDFPKYPLSLSMKNRVLVK
;
A
#
# COMPACT_ATOMS: atom_id res chain seq x y z
N MET A 1 6.54 -21.53 10.10
CA MET A 1 6.99 -21.67 8.70
C MET A 1 5.80 -22.10 7.87
N HIS A 2 5.35 -21.27 6.92
CA HIS A 2 4.09 -21.52 6.20
C HIS A 2 4.39 -22.20 4.86
N LYS A 3 3.79 -23.36 4.61
CA LYS A 3 3.86 -24.06 3.32
C LYS A 3 2.62 -23.70 2.52
N LYS A 4 2.80 -23.27 1.26
CA LYS A 4 1.68 -22.98 0.35
C LYS A 4 1.99 -23.56 -1.02
N LYS A 5 1.02 -24.26 -1.61
CA LYS A 5 1.09 -24.74 -3.00
C LYS A 5 1.15 -23.53 -3.93
N ASP A 6 2.18 -23.44 -4.76
CA ASP A 6 2.25 -22.45 -5.83
C ASP A 6 1.18 -22.78 -6.86
N LYS A 7 0.30 -21.82 -7.17
CA LYS A 7 -0.82 -22.06 -8.08
C LYS A 7 -0.39 -22.24 -9.54
N LYS A 8 0.83 -21.85 -9.91
CA LYS A 8 1.35 -21.96 -11.27
C LYS A 8 2.20 -23.20 -11.48
N THR A 9 3.05 -23.55 -10.52
CA THR A 9 3.98 -24.68 -10.65
C THR A 9 3.53 -25.94 -9.91
N GLU A 10 2.45 -25.84 -9.13
CA GLU A 10 1.96 -26.90 -8.23
C GLU A 10 2.93 -27.34 -7.13
N GLU A 11 4.12 -26.76 -7.07
CA GLU A 11 5.13 -27.06 -6.06
C GLU A 11 4.73 -26.50 -4.68
N ILE A 12 5.11 -27.22 -3.64
CA ILE A 12 4.97 -26.73 -2.27
C ILE A 12 6.14 -25.77 -1.98
N LYS A 13 5.86 -24.47 -1.99
CA LYS A 13 6.84 -23.46 -1.60
C LYS A 13 6.77 -23.19 -0.10
N GLN A 14 7.95 -23.07 0.49
CA GLN A 14 8.11 -22.74 1.89
C GLN A 14 8.41 -21.25 2.05
N TYR A 15 7.56 -20.54 2.78
CA TYR A 15 7.71 -19.12 3.01
C TYR A 15 8.21 -18.85 4.43
N ARG A 16 9.24 -18.00 4.53
CA ARG A 16 9.72 -17.44 5.79
C ARG A 16 9.26 -16.00 5.87
N GLY A 17 8.46 -15.70 6.89
CA GLY A 17 8.18 -14.32 7.29
C GLY A 17 9.21 -13.88 8.31
N PHE A 18 9.71 -12.66 8.17
CA PHE A 18 10.51 -12.01 9.19
C PHE A 18 9.61 -11.00 9.91
N ALA A 19 9.64 -11.02 11.24
CA ALA A 19 8.89 -10.09 12.07
C ALA A 19 9.86 -9.33 12.96
N PHE A 20 9.64 -8.02 13.07
CA PHE A 20 10.35 -7.15 14.00
C PHE A 20 9.32 -6.26 14.70
N SER A 21 9.64 -5.81 15.91
CA SER A 21 8.79 -4.88 16.65
C SER A 21 9.62 -3.84 17.37
N THR A 22 9.12 -2.61 17.40
CA THR A 22 9.73 -1.51 18.15
C THR A 22 9.10 -1.37 19.54
N ARG A 23 9.91 -0.96 20.52
CA ARG A 23 9.41 -0.49 21.82
C ARG A 23 8.57 0.76 21.61
N ALA A 24 7.51 0.90 22.40
CA ALA A 24 6.29 1.69 22.17
C ALA A 24 6.43 3.22 22.02
N LEU A 25 7.63 3.77 21.82
CA LEU A 25 7.91 5.21 21.92
C LEU A 25 7.13 6.09 20.92
N PHE A 26 6.70 5.55 19.78
CA PHE A 26 5.91 6.28 18.78
C PHE A 26 4.39 6.04 18.87
N ARG A 27 3.93 5.28 19.86
CA ARG A 27 2.61 4.65 19.77
C ARG A 27 1.44 5.59 20.03
N LYS A 28 1.43 6.44 21.06
CA LYS A 28 0.15 7.05 21.48
C LYS A 28 -0.50 7.90 20.37
N LYS A 29 0.20 8.92 19.86
CA LYS A 29 -0.34 9.81 18.81
C LYS A 29 -0.80 9.04 17.56
N TRP A 30 0.06 8.21 16.98
CA TRP A 30 -0.26 7.53 15.72
C TRP A 30 -1.23 6.37 15.91
N ARG A 31 -1.14 5.64 17.02
CA ARG A 31 -2.06 4.56 17.33
C ARG A 31 -3.46 5.11 17.57
N ASP A 32 -3.61 6.16 18.37
CA ASP A 32 -4.92 6.74 18.66
C ASP A 32 -5.55 7.35 17.39
N LEU A 33 -4.72 7.82 16.45
CA LEU A 33 -5.19 8.36 15.18
C LEU A 33 -5.67 7.28 14.19
N PHE A 34 -4.92 6.18 14.06
CA PHE A 34 -5.17 5.14 13.04
C PHE A 34 -5.88 3.89 13.57
N TYR A 35 -6.04 3.73 14.89
CA TYR A 35 -6.66 2.55 15.50
C TYR A 35 -7.76 2.96 16.47
N VAL A 36 -9.01 2.71 16.10
CA VAL A 36 -10.17 2.97 16.96
C VAL A 36 -10.53 1.72 17.77
N PRO A 37 -10.83 1.85 19.07
CA PRO A 37 -11.27 0.73 19.87
C PRO A 37 -12.62 0.22 19.35
N LEU A 38 -12.73 -1.09 19.18
CA LEU A 38 -14.00 -1.77 18.93
C LEU A 38 -14.68 -1.98 20.29
N VAL A 39 -15.85 -1.36 20.50
CA VAL A 39 -16.63 -1.53 21.73
C VAL A 39 -17.24 -2.93 21.71
N GLY A 40 -16.72 -3.84 22.53
CA GLY A 40 -17.21 -5.23 22.60
C GLY A 40 -16.58 -6.06 23.73
N LYS A 41 -17.45 -6.71 24.51
CA LYS A 41 -17.22 -7.63 25.65
C LYS A 41 -15.76 -8.07 25.89
N GLY A 42 -15.08 -7.37 26.80
CA GLY A 42 -13.94 -7.89 27.58
C GLY A 42 -12.56 -7.97 26.92
N LYS A 43 -12.41 -7.71 25.61
CA LYS A 43 -11.09 -7.68 24.94
C LYS A 43 -10.88 -6.34 24.23
N ARG A 44 -9.75 -5.67 24.48
CA ARG A 44 -9.31 -4.45 23.77
C ARG A 44 -9.02 -4.76 22.31
N LYS A 45 -10.06 -4.87 21.48
CA LYS A 45 -9.95 -4.99 20.02
C LYS A 45 -9.88 -3.59 19.41
N TYR A 46 -9.15 -3.44 18.32
CA TYR A 46 -9.04 -2.20 17.57
C TYR A 46 -9.30 -2.49 16.09
N ARG A 47 -9.89 -1.50 15.40
CA ARG A 47 -10.01 -1.49 13.94
C ARG A 47 -9.08 -0.42 13.40
N LYS A 48 -8.32 -0.72 12.35
CA LYS A 48 -7.57 0.30 11.62
C LYS A 48 -8.53 1.21 10.86
N GLN A 49 -8.21 2.49 10.83
CA GLN A 49 -8.99 3.50 10.14
C GLN A 49 -8.10 4.45 9.34
N ILE A 50 -8.69 5.10 8.34
CA ILE A 50 -8.12 6.33 7.77
C ILE A 50 -8.77 7.51 8.49
N PRO A 51 -8.01 8.39 9.16
CA PRO A 51 -8.60 9.59 9.77
C PRO A 51 -9.02 10.59 8.69
N LYS A 52 -10.10 11.35 8.92
CA LYS A 52 -10.52 12.46 8.03
C LYS A 52 -9.40 13.48 7.79
N SER A 53 -8.53 13.65 8.79
CA SER A 53 -7.36 14.53 8.75
C SER A 53 -6.12 13.91 8.08
N ILE A 54 -6.25 12.79 7.37
CA ILE A 54 -5.10 12.07 6.77
C ILE A 54 -4.21 12.97 5.91
N LYS A 55 -4.79 13.99 5.26
CA LYS A 55 -4.06 14.98 4.44
C LYS A 55 -2.95 15.70 5.19
N SER A 56 -3.14 15.95 6.48
CA SER A 56 -2.16 16.66 7.30
C SER A 56 -0.94 15.80 7.64
N TYR A 57 -1.03 14.48 7.43
CA TYR A 57 -0.03 13.51 7.86
C TYR A 57 0.56 12.70 6.70
N PHE A 58 -0.23 12.46 5.65
CA PHE A 58 0.16 11.70 4.49
C PHE A 58 0.61 12.64 3.36
N TRP A 59 1.81 13.18 3.54
CA TRP A 59 2.47 14.05 2.59
C TRP A 59 3.90 13.58 2.38
N GLY A 60 4.47 13.89 1.21
CA GLY A 60 5.83 13.50 0.85
C GLY A 60 5.93 12.18 0.08
N ASN A 61 6.84 12.16 -0.89
CA ASN A 61 7.00 11.06 -1.83
C ASN A 61 7.48 9.76 -1.16
N LEU A 62 8.22 9.84 -0.05
CA LEU A 62 8.65 8.66 0.71
C LEU A 62 7.45 7.95 1.35
N ALA A 63 6.51 8.69 1.95
CA ALA A 63 5.31 8.09 2.55
C ALA A 63 4.46 7.39 1.48
N LEU A 64 4.29 8.01 0.31
CA LEU A 64 3.61 7.41 -0.84
C LEU A 64 4.32 6.14 -1.33
N THR A 65 5.65 6.16 -1.39
CA THR A 65 6.45 4.98 -1.76
C THR A 65 6.28 3.84 -0.75
N ILE A 66 6.37 4.11 0.55
CA ILE A 66 6.21 3.10 1.59
C ILE A 66 4.81 2.48 1.51
N PHE A 67 3.77 3.30 1.35
CA PHE A 67 2.42 2.79 1.19
C PHE A 67 2.25 1.92 -0.06
N PHE A 68 2.87 2.31 -1.17
CA PHE A 68 2.91 1.50 -2.38
C PHE A 68 3.70 0.19 -2.21
N LEU A 69 4.78 0.18 -1.44
CA LEU A 69 5.55 -1.03 -1.19
C LEU A 69 4.79 -2.05 -0.34
N ASP A 70 3.94 -1.59 0.58
CA ASP A 70 3.16 -2.45 1.47
C ASP A 70 1.91 -3.01 0.79
N ASP A 71 1.09 -2.14 0.19
CA ASP A 71 -0.25 -2.48 -0.31
C ASP A 71 -0.43 -2.31 -1.83
N GLY A 72 0.63 -1.88 -2.51
CA GLY A 72 0.58 -1.53 -3.93
C GLY A 72 0.78 -2.71 -4.88
N TRP A 73 0.16 -2.56 -6.04
CA TRP A 73 0.38 -3.39 -7.21
C TRP A 73 0.44 -2.50 -8.45
N TYR A 74 1.22 -2.89 -9.45
CA TYR A 74 1.31 -2.14 -10.69
C TYR A 74 1.47 -3.04 -11.92
N ASP A 75 1.09 -2.49 -13.06
CA ASP A 75 1.39 -3.03 -14.38
C ASP A 75 1.90 -1.89 -15.26
N SER A 76 3.19 -1.93 -15.60
CA SER A 76 3.83 -0.91 -16.43
C SER A 76 3.34 -0.91 -17.87
N LYS A 77 2.96 -2.07 -18.42
CA LYS A 77 2.43 -2.19 -19.79
C LYS A 77 1.07 -1.50 -19.88
N LYS A 78 0.21 -1.73 -18.89
CA LYS A 78 -1.13 -1.12 -18.83
C LYS A 78 -1.15 0.28 -18.21
N LYS A 79 -0.02 0.73 -17.64
CA LYS A 79 0.10 1.98 -16.88
C LYS A 79 -0.96 2.08 -15.79
N THR A 80 -1.16 0.97 -15.07
CA THR A 80 -2.12 0.87 -13.97
C THR A 80 -1.41 0.68 -12.65
N VAL A 81 -1.91 1.35 -11.62
CA VAL A 81 -1.48 1.18 -10.24
C VAL A 81 -2.71 0.98 -9.39
N ARG A 82 -2.62 0.03 -8.46
CA ARG A 82 -3.68 -0.34 -7.53
C ARG A 82 -3.12 -0.33 -6.12
N LEU A 83 -3.81 0.32 -5.21
CA LEU A 83 -3.56 0.30 -3.77
C LEU A 83 -4.64 -0.53 -3.12
N SER A 84 -4.24 -1.57 -2.41
CA SER A 84 -5.16 -2.48 -1.72
C SER A 84 -5.60 -1.81 -0.42
N THR A 85 -6.90 -1.55 -0.23
CA THR A 85 -7.40 -0.81 0.96
C THR A 85 -8.20 -1.66 1.92
N GLY A 86 -8.27 -2.98 1.68
CA GLY A 86 -8.60 -4.02 2.64
C GLY A 86 -9.74 -3.68 3.61
N GLU A 87 -9.36 -3.34 4.82
CA GLU A 87 -10.21 -3.16 6.00
C GLU A 87 -10.88 -1.79 6.11
N TRP A 88 -10.65 -0.87 5.16
CA TRP A 88 -11.22 0.47 5.19
C TRP A 88 -12.60 0.52 4.54
N SER A 89 -13.50 1.25 5.19
CA SER A 89 -14.79 1.64 4.65
C SER A 89 -14.65 2.49 3.40
N ARG A 90 -15.74 2.59 2.63
CA ARG A 90 -15.82 3.48 1.47
C ARG A 90 -15.47 4.94 1.84
N GLN A 91 -16.00 5.44 2.95
CA GLN A 91 -15.77 6.82 3.39
C GLN A 91 -14.29 7.09 3.69
N GLU A 92 -13.61 6.13 4.30
CA GLU A 92 -12.17 6.18 4.56
C GLU A 92 -11.35 6.17 3.26
N CYS A 93 -11.78 5.38 2.27
CA CYS A 93 -11.19 5.36 0.94
C CYS A 93 -11.41 6.69 0.19
N GLU A 94 -12.54 7.37 0.40
CA GLU A 94 -12.82 8.69 -0.15
C GLU A 94 -11.89 9.76 0.47
N TRP A 95 -11.67 9.73 1.79
CA TRP A 95 -10.71 10.63 2.44
C TRP A 95 -9.28 10.42 1.92
N LEU A 96 -8.88 9.16 1.70
CA LEU A 96 -7.58 8.85 1.11
C LEU A 96 -7.51 9.30 -0.37
N THR A 97 -8.58 9.11 -1.14
CA THR A 97 -8.64 9.58 -2.54
C THR A 97 -8.50 11.10 -2.64
N ASP A 98 -9.21 11.84 -1.81
CA ASP A 98 -9.10 13.30 -1.71
C ASP A 98 -7.69 13.72 -1.25
N CYS A 99 -7.06 12.96 -0.35
CA CYS A 99 -5.67 13.15 0.04
C CYS A 99 -4.69 12.93 -1.12
N LEU A 100 -4.85 11.86 -1.89
CA LEU A 100 -4.01 11.55 -3.05
C LEU A 100 -4.12 12.65 -4.12
N LEU A 101 -5.33 13.17 -4.34
CA LEU A 101 -5.55 14.29 -5.24
C LEU A 101 -4.86 15.56 -4.73
N LYS A 102 -5.11 15.98 -3.48
CA LYS A 102 -4.62 17.27 -2.97
C LYS A 102 -3.11 17.30 -2.73
N ASN A 103 -2.55 16.23 -2.17
CA ASN A 103 -1.14 16.23 -1.75
C ASN A 103 -0.18 15.79 -2.86
N PHE A 104 -0.68 15.05 -3.86
CA PHE A 104 0.17 14.44 -4.88
C PHE A 104 -0.31 14.69 -6.32
N ASN A 105 -1.42 15.38 -6.51
CA ASN A 105 -2.07 15.57 -7.81
C ASN A 105 -2.38 14.24 -8.53
N LEU A 106 -2.79 13.23 -7.75
CA LEU A 106 -3.11 11.90 -8.25
C LEU A 106 -4.62 11.70 -8.32
N GLN A 107 -5.14 11.57 -9.53
CA GLN A 107 -6.51 11.19 -9.74
C GLN A 107 -6.66 9.68 -9.50
N THR A 108 -7.64 9.31 -8.69
CA THR A 108 -7.91 7.91 -8.38
C THR A 108 -9.37 7.55 -8.60
N LYS A 109 -9.66 6.25 -8.55
CA LYS A 109 -11.01 5.69 -8.55
C LYS A 109 -11.10 4.58 -7.52
N ILE A 110 -12.14 4.62 -6.69
CA ILE A 110 -12.46 3.53 -5.77
C ILE A 110 -13.17 2.43 -6.56
N TYR A 111 -12.68 1.20 -6.45
CA TYR A 111 -13.28 0.02 -7.05
C TYR A 111 -13.77 -0.91 -5.92
N PRO A 112 -15.06 -1.20 -5.83
CA PRO A 112 -15.57 -2.16 -4.85
C PRO A 112 -15.21 -3.58 -5.25
N LEU A 113 -14.78 -4.41 -4.29
CA LEU A 113 -14.77 -5.86 -4.45
C LEU A 113 -15.99 -6.46 -3.76
N THR A 114 -16.42 -7.61 -4.25
CA THR A 114 -17.43 -8.43 -3.61
C THR A 114 -16.95 -8.81 -2.20
N GLY A 115 -17.70 -8.42 -1.16
CA GLY A 115 -17.43 -8.80 0.23
C GLY A 115 -16.57 -7.83 1.05
N ASN A 116 -16.42 -6.56 0.65
CA ASN A 116 -15.62 -5.55 1.38
C ASN A 116 -14.17 -5.99 1.58
N PRO A 117 -13.38 -5.93 0.50
CA PRO A 117 -12.50 -4.76 0.51
C PRO A 117 -12.62 -3.88 -0.73
N HIS A 118 -12.40 -2.57 -0.58
CA HIS A 118 -12.23 -1.68 -1.72
C HIS A 118 -10.77 -1.72 -2.22
N HIS A 119 -10.57 -1.31 -3.46
CA HIS A 119 -9.27 -0.97 -4.02
C HIS A 119 -9.29 0.48 -4.49
N ILE A 120 -8.15 1.16 -4.40
CA ILE A 120 -7.96 2.47 -5.00
C ILE A 120 -7.06 2.30 -6.23
N TYR A 121 -7.60 2.62 -7.40
CA TYR A 121 -6.84 2.63 -8.65
C TYR A 121 -6.38 4.04 -8.97
N ILE A 122 -5.10 4.22 -9.28
CA ILE A 122 -4.59 5.46 -9.84
C ILE A 122 -4.98 5.48 -11.32
N LYS A 123 -5.67 6.54 -11.74
CA LYS A 123 -6.09 6.70 -13.13
C LYS A 123 -4.86 6.81 -14.03
N ARG A 124 -4.99 6.34 -15.27
CA ARG A 124 -3.90 6.28 -16.25
C ARG A 124 -3.23 7.65 -16.49
N ASN A 125 -4.00 8.74 -16.47
CA ASN A 125 -3.49 10.11 -16.64
C ASN A 125 -2.60 10.57 -15.46
N SER A 126 -2.74 9.96 -14.27
CA SER A 126 -1.88 10.22 -13.12
C SER A 126 -0.74 9.21 -12.95
N TYR A 127 -0.62 8.21 -13.85
CA TYR A 127 0.42 7.18 -13.75
C TYR A 127 1.84 7.76 -13.79
N ASN A 128 2.13 8.64 -14.76
CA ASN A 128 3.47 9.21 -14.90
C ASN A 128 3.83 10.07 -13.67
N GLU A 129 2.86 10.81 -13.13
CA GLU A 129 3.07 11.62 -11.94
C GLU A 129 3.32 10.76 -10.69
N PHE A 130 2.54 9.68 -10.53
CA PHE A 130 2.79 8.69 -9.49
C PHE A 130 4.20 8.10 -9.63
N TYR A 131 4.56 7.67 -10.85
CA TYR A 131 5.86 7.07 -11.14
C TYR A 131 7.01 8.00 -10.77
N ARG A 132 6.95 9.25 -11.23
CA ARG A 132 7.96 10.28 -10.95
C ARG A 132 8.21 10.47 -9.46
N ARG A 133 7.15 10.37 -8.64
CA ARG A 133 7.23 10.53 -7.19
C ARG A 133 7.85 9.32 -6.49
N VAL A 134 7.47 8.10 -6.87
CA VAL A 134 7.89 6.89 -6.15
C VAL A 134 9.22 6.31 -6.67
N ASN A 135 9.52 6.47 -7.96
CA ASN A 135 10.66 5.80 -8.60
C ASN A 135 12.01 6.09 -7.94
N PRO A 136 12.36 7.34 -7.55
CA PRO A 136 13.66 7.60 -6.93
C PRO A 136 13.88 6.78 -5.65
N PHE A 137 12.82 6.57 -4.86
CA PHE A 137 12.89 5.80 -3.63
C PHE A 137 12.89 4.30 -3.89
N LEU A 138 12.17 3.83 -4.92
CA LEU A 138 12.20 2.43 -5.35
C LEU A 138 13.58 2.04 -5.88
N GLU A 139 14.23 2.89 -6.68
CA GLU A 139 15.58 2.65 -7.18
C GLU A 139 16.60 2.60 -6.05
N LYS A 140 16.49 3.53 -5.09
CA LYS A 140 17.33 3.50 -3.88
C LYS A 140 17.12 2.19 -3.11
N PHE A 141 15.88 1.79 -2.86
CA PHE A 141 15.58 0.55 -2.14
C PHE A 141 16.11 -0.68 -2.88
N ALA A 142 15.96 -0.75 -4.20
CA ALA A 142 16.47 -1.87 -5.00
C ALA A 142 18.00 -2.01 -4.90
N ARG A 143 18.71 -0.88 -4.89
CA ARG A 143 20.18 -0.84 -4.74
C ARG A 143 20.61 -1.26 -3.34
N ASP A 144 19.93 -0.78 -2.31
CA ASP A 144 20.30 -1.04 -0.91
C ASP A 144 19.91 -2.49 -0.49
N PHE A 145 18.92 -3.08 -1.17
CA PHE A 145 18.37 -4.41 -0.86
C PHE A 145 18.31 -5.34 -2.10
N PRO A 146 19.43 -5.66 -2.76
CA PRO A 146 19.45 -6.35 -4.05
C PRO A 146 18.95 -7.81 -3.98
N LYS A 147 19.03 -8.45 -2.81
CA LYS A 147 18.51 -9.81 -2.56
C LYS A 147 16.99 -9.88 -2.48
N TYR A 148 16.32 -8.74 -2.38
CA TYR A 148 14.88 -8.65 -2.55
C TYR A 148 14.68 -8.29 -4.01
N PRO A 149 14.40 -9.26 -4.90
CA PRO A 149 14.06 -8.95 -6.28
C PRO A 149 12.76 -8.16 -6.24
N LEU A 150 12.93 -6.85 -6.11
CA LEU A 150 11.96 -5.88 -6.51
C LEU A 150 11.73 -6.17 -7.98
N SER A 151 10.68 -6.95 -8.26
CA SER A 151 9.97 -6.86 -9.54
C SER A 151 9.44 -5.43 -9.80
N LEU A 152 9.81 -4.46 -8.94
CA LEU A 152 9.47 -3.04 -8.85
C LEU A 152 10.45 -2.10 -9.56
N SER A 153 11.48 -2.60 -10.27
CA SER A 153 12.02 -1.79 -11.37
C SER A 153 10.92 -1.66 -12.42
N MET A 154 10.15 -0.57 -12.34
CA MET A 154 9.17 -0.23 -13.37
C MET A 154 9.83 -0.06 -14.75
N LYS A 155 11.17 0.06 -14.79
CA LYS A 155 12.01 0.05 -16.01
C LYS A 155 12.13 -1.35 -16.65
N ASN A 156 12.15 -2.44 -15.86
CA ASN A 156 12.60 -3.76 -16.35
C ASN A 156 11.50 -4.71 -16.88
N ARG A 157 10.33 -4.21 -17.29
CA ARG A 157 9.35 -5.01 -18.07
C ARG A 157 9.07 -4.51 -19.49
N VAL A 158 9.90 -3.58 -19.97
CA VAL A 158 9.91 -3.10 -21.36
C VAL A 158 10.80 -3.98 -22.27
N LEU A 159 11.63 -4.87 -21.70
CA LEU A 159 12.54 -5.74 -22.46
C LEU A 159 12.29 -7.22 -22.15
N VAL A 160 11.16 -7.73 -22.60
CA VAL A 160 11.08 -9.12 -23.06
C VAL A 160 10.40 -9.02 -24.41
N LYS A 161 11.20 -9.25 -25.46
CA LYS A 161 10.80 -9.26 -26.86
C LYS A 161 9.64 -10.22 -27.10
#